data_AF-A0A257SEP0-F1
#
_entry.id   AF-A0A257SEP0-F1
#
_cell.length_a   1.000
_cell.length_b   1.000
_cell.length_c   1.000
_cell.angle_alpha   90.00
_cell.angle_beta   90.00
_cell.angle_gamma   90.00
#
_symmetry.space_group_name_H-M   'P 1'
#
loop_
_entity.id
_entity.type
_entity.pdbx_description
1 polymer ?
#
loop_
_entity_poly.entity_id
_entity_poly.type
_entity_poly.pdbx_seq_one_letter_code
_entity_poly.pdbx_strand_id
1 'polypeptide(L)'
;QNCSTCHRVETFCLSCHQKSGIANTGGVRGPAHTGQPLWLLQHGQAARQGLTACTACHQQRDCLRCHSDLGLHVNPHGPNFNPEAMGSRNKQMCMVCHVTDPLIKK
;
A
#
# COMPACT_ATOMS: atom_id res chain seq x y z
N GLN A 1 -16.68 35.67 11.11
CA GLN A 1 -17.03 34.25 11.31
C GLN A 1 -15.77 33.41 11.11
N ASN A 2 -15.45 32.49 12.03
CA ASN A 2 -14.27 31.64 11.91
C ASN A 2 -14.67 30.28 11.32
N CYS A 3 -14.04 29.88 10.21
CA CYS A 3 -14.34 28.64 9.50
C CYS A 3 -14.05 27.39 10.34
N SER A 4 -13.08 27.48 11.27
CA SER A 4 -12.66 26.35 12.11
C SER A 4 -13.70 25.95 13.16
N THR A 5 -14.75 26.74 13.36
CA THR A 5 -15.85 26.35 14.26
C THR A 5 -16.65 25.18 13.68
N CYS A 6 -16.72 25.04 12.36
CA CYS A 6 -17.37 23.90 11.67
C CYS A 6 -16.38 22.97 10.97
N HIS A 7 -15.23 23.48 10.49
CA HIS A 7 -14.21 22.69 9.79
C HIS A 7 -13.03 22.36 10.71
N ARG A 8 -13.26 21.46 11.66
CA ARG A 8 -12.23 20.99 12.59
C ARG A 8 -11.54 19.74 12.07
N VAL A 9 -10.21 19.77 12.00
CA VAL A 9 -9.39 18.60 11.60
C VAL A 9 -9.62 17.44 12.56
N GLU A 10 -9.81 17.72 13.85
CA GLU A 10 -10.05 16.69 14.85
C GLU A 10 -11.35 15.90 14.57
N THR A 11 -12.40 16.59 14.09
CA THR A 11 -13.67 15.96 13.71
C THR A 11 -13.49 15.03 12.52
N PHE A 12 -12.64 15.40 11.56
CA PHE A 12 -12.31 14.53 10.44
C PHE A 12 -11.59 13.26 10.92
N CYS A 13 -10.56 13.39 11.76
CA CYS A 13 -9.81 12.26 12.31
C CYS A 13 -10.72 11.29 13.08
N LEU A 14 -11.55 11.80 13.99
CA LEU A 14 -12.45 11.01 14.82
C LEU A 14 -13.51 10.29 13.98
N SER A 15 -14.14 10.99 13.03
CA SER A 15 -15.19 10.39 12.18
C SER A 15 -14.63 9.27 11.29
N CYS A 16 -13.44 9.46 10.73
CA CYS A 16 -12.76 8.42 9.96
C CYS A 16 -12.41 7.22 10.84
N HIS A 17 -11.79 7.45 12.01
CA HIS A 17 -11.39 6.36 12.91
C HIS A 17 -12.59 5.58 13.46
N GLN A 18 -13.72 6.24 13.70
CA GLN A 18 -14.96 5.59 14.14
C GLN A 18 -15.56 4.73 13.02
N LYS A 19 -15.67 5.26 11.79
CA LYS A 19 -16.17 4.50 10.62
C LYS A 19 -15.27 3.32 10.26
N SER A 20 -13.96 3.49 10.44
CA SER A 20 -12.94 2.45 10.20
C SER A 20 -12.78 1.48 11.38
N GLY A 21 -13.53 1.66 12.48
CA GLY A 21 -13.47 0.80 13.66
C GLY A 21 -12.19 0.90 14.51
N ILE A 22 -11.30 1.84 14.17
CA ILE A 22 -9.99 2.04 14.82
C ILE A 22 -10.16 2.64 16.22
N ALA A 23 -11.20 3.46 16.42
CA ALA A 23 -11.40 4.23 17.65
C ALA A 23 -11.78 3.38 18.89
N ASN A 24 -12.35 2.19 18.71
CA ASN A 24 -13.06 1.49 19.80
C ASN A 24 -12.40 0.20 20.32
N THR A 25 -11.43 -0.40 19.60
CA THR A 25 -10.96 -1.77 19.92
C THR A 25 -9.45 -1.95 19.98
N GLY A 26 -8.66 -0.88 19.93
CA GLY A 26 -7.18 -0.97 20.00
C GLY A 26 -6.53 -1.67 18.79
N GLY A 27 -7.28 -1.92 17.71
CA GLY A 27 -6.78 -2.53 16.49
C GLY A 27 -7.82 -2.50 15.38
N VAL A 28 -7.36 -2.37 14.13
CA VAL A 28 -8.20 -2.46 12.93
C VAL A 28 -8.61 -3.91 12.75
N ARG A 29 -9.91 -4.21 12.82
CA ARG A 29 -10.46 -5.52 12.48
C ARG A 29 -11.24 -5.39 11.19
N GLY A 30 -10.92 -6.24 10.21
CA GLY A 30 -11.58 -6.23 8.91
C GLY A 30 -11.15 -7.42 8.06
N PRO A 31 -11.70 -7.57 6.84
CA PRO A 31 -11.42 -8.70 5.96
C PRO A 31 -9.92 -8.90 5.67
N ALA A 32 -9.16 -7.80 5.64
CA ALA A 32 -7.71 -7.78 5.46
C ALA A 32 -6.92 -7.80 6.77
N HIS A 33 -7.56 -7.55 7.92
CA HIS A 33 -6.93 -7.44 9.23
C HIS A 33 -7.60 -8.43 10.19
N THR A 34 -7.42 -9.72 9.91
CA THR A 34 -8.03 -10.83 10.66
C THR A 34 -7.20 -11.30 11.84
N GLY A 35 -5.95 -10.83 11.97
CA GLY A 35 -4.99 -11.28 12.98
C GLY A 35 -4.41 -12.67 12.71
N GLN A 36 -4.64 -13.23 11.52
CA GLN A 36 -4.13 -14.55 11.13
C GLN A 36 -2.86 -14.42 10.27
N PRO A 37 -1.90 -15.37 10.38
CA PRO A 37 -0.67 -15.36 9.59
C PRO A 37 -0.90 -15.57 8.08
N LEU A 38 -2.11 -15.98 7.70
CA LEU A 38 -2.52 -16.24 6.31
C LEU A 38 -2.52 -14.99 5.42
N TRP A 39 -2.40 -13.80 6.01
CA TRP A 39 -2.25 -12.52 5.30
C TRP A 39 -1.20 -12.58 4.18
N LEU A 40 -0.04 -13.18 4.43
CA LEU A 40 1.05 -13.28 3.46
C LEU A 40 0.62 -13.98 2.16
N LEU A 41 -0.32 -14.92 2.23
CA LEU A 41 -0.81 -15.69 1.08
C LEU A 41 -1.97 -14.99 0.35
N GLN A 42 -2.77 -14.19 1.05
CA GLN A 42 -4.03 -13.67 0.51
C GLN A 42 -3.96 -12.20 0.10
N HIS A 43 -3.08 -11.42 0.73
CA HIS A 43 -3.07 -9.97 0.51
C HIS A 43 -2.69 -9.58 -0.90
N GLY A 44 -1.82 -10.35 -1.56
CA GLY A 44 -1.43 -10.07 -2.94
C GLY A 44 -2.62 -10.08 -3.89
N GLN A 45 -3.58 -10.99 -3.71
CA GLN A 45 -4.81 -11.00 -4.50
C GLN A 45 -5.69 -9.78 -4.16
N ALA A 46 -5.92 -9.52 -2.88
CA ALA A 46 -6.73 -8.39 -2.44
C ALA A 46 -6.15 -7.04 -2.90
N ALA A 47 -4.84 -6.85 -2.79
CA ALA A 47 -4.12 -5.66 -3.24
C ALA A 47 -4.26 -5.44 -4.76
N ARG A 48 -4.22 -6.51 -5.56
CA ARG A 48 -4.47 -6.43 -7.02
C ARG A 48 -5.92 -6.04 -7.35
N GLN A 49 -6.88 -6.39 -6.49
CA GLN A 49 -8.29 -6.08 -6.69
C GLN A 49 -8.66 -4.66 -6.24
N GLY A 50 -7.95 -4.10 -5.25
CA GLY A 50 -8.31 -2.81 -4.67
C GLY A 50 -7.23 -2.18 -3.80
N LEU A 51 -6.08 -1.83 -4.37
CA LEU A 51 -4.95 -1.22 -3.64
C LEU A 51 -5.34 0.06 -2.89
N THR A 52 -6.28 0.84 -3.43
CA THR A 52 -6.76 2.10 -2.83
C THR A 52 -7.39 1.92 -1.45
N ALA A 53 -7.98 0.76 -1.17
CA ALA A 53 -8.50 0.42 0.15
C ALA A 53 -7.38 0.30 1.19
N CYS A 54 -6.20 -0.19 0.76
CA CYS A 54 -5.02 -0.30 1.63
C CYS A 54 -4.34 1.06 1.81
N THR A 55 -4.17 1.83 0.73
CA THR A 55 -3.46 3.11 0.77
C THR A 55 -4.26 4.25 1.41
N ALA A 56 -5.52 4.01 1.77
CA ALA A 56 -6.29 4.91 2.61
C ALA A 56 -5.67 5.08 4.02
N CYS A 57 -4.97 4.05 4.50
CA CYS A 57 -4.28 4.06 5.80
C CYS A 57 -2.76 3.84 5.66
N HIS A 58 -2.34 2.95 4.76
CA HIS A 58 -0.94 2.58 4.57
C HIS A 58 -0.23 3.45 3.54
N GLN A 59 1.09 3.56 3.69
CA GLN A 59 1.95 4.32 2.81
C GLN A 59 2.82 3.38 1.98
N GLN A 60 3.35 3.86 0.85
CA GLN A 60 4.18 3.03 -0.02
C GLN A 60 5.39 2.41 0.70
N ARG A 61 5.98 3.12 1.67
CA ARG A 61 7.05 2.58 2.52
C ARG A 61 6.67 1.28 3.24
N ASP A 62 5.39 1.06 3.54
CA ASP A 62 4.92 -0.15 4.21
C ASP A 62 4.98 -1.34 3.25
N CYS A 63 4.62 -1.13 1.98
CA CYS A 63 4.72 -2.12 0.91
C CYS A 63 6.18 -2.47 0.60
N LEU A 64 7.06 -1.47 0.57
CA LEU A 64 8.47 -1.64 0.20
C LEU A 64 9.29 -2.47 1.19
N ARG A 65 8.80 -2.64 2.43
CA ARG A 65 9.42 -3.55 3.42
C ARG A 65 9.53 -4.99 2.90
N CYS A 66 8.60 -5.40 2.04
CA CYS A 66 8.61 -6.72 1.41
C CYS A 66 8.87 -6.63 -0.09
N HIS A 67 8.29 -5.63 -0.76
CA HIS A 67 8.24 -5.51 -2.22
C HIS A 67 9.30 -4.56 -2.79
N SER A 68 10.54 -4.71 -2.38
CA SER A 68 11.68 -3.97 -2.93
C SER A 68 12.96 -4.78 -2.79
N ASP A 69 14.01 -4.36 -3.50
CA ASP A 69 15.35 -4.94 -3.40
C ASP A 69 15.98 -4.77 -2.00
N LEU A 70 15.56 -3.73 -1.26
CA LEU A 70 15.99 -3.48 0.12
C LEU A 70 15.07 -4.12 1.16
N GLY A 71 13.98 -4.75 0.73
CA GLY A 71 13.03 -5.46 1.57
C GLY A 71 13.24 -6.97 1.51
N LEU A 72 12.14 -7.72 1.58
CA LEU A 72 12.14 -9.19 1.42
C LEU A 72 12.25 -9.65 -0.05
N HIS A 73 12.48 -8.74 -1.00
CA HIS A 73 12.62 -9.04 -2.43
C HIS A 73 11.43 -9.84 -3.02
N VAL A 74 10.22 -9.61 -2.50
CA VAL A 74 8.99 -10.23 -3.00
C VAL A 74 8.51 -9.45 -4.23
N ASN A 75 8.41 -10.11 -5.38
CA ASN A 75 7.98 -9.47 -6.62
C ASN A 75 6.53 -8.93 -6.52
N PRO A 76 6.31 -7.60 -6.60
CA PRO A 76 4.96 -7.02 -6.60
C PRO A 76 4.26 -7.07 -7.96
N HIS A 77 4.98 -7.41 -9.03
CA HIS A 77 4.45 -7.40 -10.38
C HIS A 77 3.50 -8.58 -10.62
N GLY A 78 2.40 -8.29 -11.31
CA GLY A 78 1.43 -9.32 -11.71
C GLY A 78 1.96 -10.20 -12.85
N PRO A 79 1.29 -11.32 -13.15
CA PRO A 79 1.72 -12.30 -14.16
C PRO A 79 1.88 -11.74 -15.58
N ASN A 80 1.17 -10.65 -15.90
CA ASN A 80 1.20 -10.02 -17.23
C ASN A 80 2.00 -8.71 -17.26
N PHE A 81 2.86 -8.46 -16.26
CA PHE A 81 3.69 -7.27 -16.24
C PHE A 81 4.77 -7.36 -17.32
N ASN A 82 4.83 -6.36 -18.19
CA ASN A 82 5.84 -6.24 -19.24
C ASN A 82 6.86 -5.16 -18.85
N PRO A 83 8.06 -5.55 -18.38
CA PRO A 83 9.06 -4.60 -17.89
C PRO A 83 9.67 -3.77 -19.02
N GLU A 84 9.80 -4.29 -20.24
CA GLU A 84 10.32 -3.55 -21.39
C GLU A 84 9.36 -2.44 -21.85
N ALA A 85 8.07 -2.77 -21.93
CA ALA A 85 7.03 -1.81 -22.27
C ALA A 85 6.91 -0.69 -21.23
N MET A 86 7.04 -1.02 -19.94
CA MET A 86 7.07 -0.01 -18.88
C MET A 86 8.36 0.81 -18.89
N GLY A 87 9.51 0.16 -19.05
CA GLY A 87 10.82 0.81 -19.10
C GLY A 87 10.96 1.80 -20.25
N SER A 88 10.40 1.48 -21.43
CA SER A 88 10.38 2.41 -22.58
C SER A 88 9.57 3.69 -22.33
N ARG A 89 8.60 3.66 -21.39
CA ARG A 89 7.80 4.82 -21.01
C ARG A 89 8.42 5.62 -19.87
N ASN A 90 8.88 4.94 -18.82
CA ASN A 90 9.49 5.58 -17.66
C ASN A 90 10.42 4.63 -16.91
N LYS A 91 11.67 4.57 -17.34
CA LYS A 91 12.72 3.75 -16.72
C LYS A 91 13.09 4.19 -15.30
N GLN A 92 12.96 5.48 -14.98
CA GLN A 92 13.27 5.99 -13.64
C GLN A 92 12.33 5.40 -12.57
N MET A 93 11.10 5.05 -12.97
CA MET A 93 10.13 4.40 -12.07
C MET A 93 10.63 3.05 -11.55
N CYS A 94 11.46 2.33 -12.30
CA CYS A 94 12.04 1.06 -11.87
C CYS A 94 12.89 1.25 -10.60
N MET A 95 13.58 2.39 -10.48
CA MET A 95 14.50 2.67 -9.37
C MET A 95 13.77 3.04 -8.06
N VAL A 96 12.44 3.11 -8.07
CA VAL A 96 11.65 3.28 -6.84
C VAL A 96 11.71 2.03 -5.97
N CYS A 97 11.79 0.86 -6.60
CA CYS A 97 11.80 -0.44 -5.91
C CYS A 97 13.09 -1.23 -6.15
N HIS A 98 13.74 -1.02 -7.30
CA HIS A 98 14.96 -1.72 -7.68
C HIS A 98 16.22 -0.88 -7.40
N VAL A 99 17.24 -1.50 -6.82
CA VAL A 99 18.54 -0.86 -6.53
C VAL A 99 19.37 -0.73 -7.79
N THR A 100 19.22 -1.66 -8.73
CA THR A 100 19.88 -1.67 -10.03
C THR A 100 18.85 -1.74 -11.15
N ASP A 101 19.23 -1.30 -12.34
CA ASP A 101 18.36 -1.39 -13.51
C ASP A 101 18.00 -2.86 -13.82
N PRO A 102 16.72 -3.25 -13.67
CA PRO A 102 16.31 -4.64 -13.82
C PRO A 102 16.30 -5.10 -15.30
N LEU A 103 16.42 -4.18 -16.26
CA LEU A 103 16.43 -4.49 -17.69
C LEU A 103 17.82 -4.75 -18.26
N ILE A 104 18.88 -4.45 -17.50
CA ILE A 104 20.24 -4.82 -17.91
C ILE A 104 20.40 -6.32 -17.65
N LYS A 105 20.41 -7.10 -18.74
CA LYS A 105 20.81 -8.51 -18.65
C LYS A 105 22.24 -8.57 -18.13
N LYS A 106 22.43 -9.33 -17.05
CA LYS A 106 23.78 -9.77 -16.64
C LYS A 106 24.39 -10.66 -17.71
#